data_AF-A0A7S0M6S9-F1
#
_entry.id   AF-A0A7S0M6S9-F1
#
_cell.length_a   1.000
_cell.length_b   1.000
_cell.length_c   1.000
_cell.angle_alpha   90.00
_cell.angle_beta   90.00
_cell.angle_gamma   90.00
#
_symmetry.space_group_name_H-M   'P 1'
#
loop_
_entity.id
_entity.type
_entity.pdbx_description
1 polymer ?
#
loop_
_entity_poly.entity_id
_entity_poly.type
_entity_poly.pdbx_seq_one_letter_code
_entity_poly.pdbx_strand_id
1 'polypeptide(L)'
;GYVVQVRDEATTDRWPGETRQPFRAAGVAVPLFSLRSAEGMGVGELPDLKALADLAADAGLRAIQLLPLSDTSARPPGSPGSWVDSCPYSAISANSLHPLYLRLDALPSLGDALLRDIRAAALRFNA
;
A
#
# COMPACT_ATOMS: atom_id res chain seq x y z
N GLY A 1 -4.58 11.89 2.13
CA GLY A 1 -5.01 10.49 2.31
C GLY A 1 -5.54 9.99 0.99
N TYR A 2 -5.44 8.69 0.73
CA TYR A 2 -5.85 8.08 -0.53
C TYR A 2 -7.06 7.16 -0.25
N VAL A 3 -8.15 7.32 -1.01
CA VAL A 3 -9.32 6.42 -0.93
C VAL A 3 -9.34 5.53 -2.17
N VAL A 4 -9.35 4.23 -1.97
CA VAL A 4 -9.57 3.23 -3.02
C VAL A 4 -11.01 2.75 -2.92
N GLN A 5 -11.77 2.86 -4.02
CA GLN A 5 -13.10 2.29 -4.12
C GLN A 5 -12.99 0.79 -4.38
N VAL A 6 -13.65 -0.02 -3.56
CA VAL A 6 -13.76 -1.46 -3.78
C VAL A 6 -15.01 -1.69 -4.64
N ARG A 7 -14.81 -2.29 -5.82
CA ARG A 7 -15.89 -2.59 -6.77
C ARG A 7 -16.07 -4.09 -6.84
N ASP A 8 -17.33 -4.52 -6.77
CA ASP A 8 -17.77 -5.86 -7.12
C ASP A 8 -18.35 -5.81 -8.55
N GLU A 9 -18.05 -6.81 -9.38
CA GLU A 9 -18.60 -6.96 -10.74
C GLU A 9 -20.14 -6.98 -10.74
N ALA A 10 -20.77 -7.41 -9.64
CA ALA A 10 -22.23 -7.40 -9.50
C ALA A 10 -22.83 -6.01 -9.20
N THR A 11 -22.00 -5.01 -8.86
CA THR A 11 -22.46 -3.68 -8.45
C THR A 11 -21.93 -2.59 -9.38
N THR A 12 -22.58 -2.41 -10.53
CA THR A 12 -22.47 -1.18 -11.34
C THR A 12 -23.16 0.00 -10.64
N ASP A 13 -22.68 0.39 -9.46
CA ASP A 13 -23.15 1.63 -8.84
C ASP A 13 -22.43 2.82 -9.51
N ARG A 14 -23.23 3.63 -10.18
CA ARG A 14 -22.81 4.79 -10.97
C ARG A 14 -22.21 5.89 -10.07
N TRP A 15 -21.33 6.71 -10.67
CA TRP A 15 -20.76 7.92 -10.07
C TRP A 15 -21.84 8.99 -9.78
N PRO A 16 -21.65 9.92 -8.82
CA PRO A 16 -22.69 10.85 -8.38
C PRO A 16 -23.01 11.88 -9.47
N GLY A 17 -24.12 11.63 -10.17
CA GLY A 17 -24.77 12.55 -11.09
C GLY A 17 -26.27 12.26 -11.27
N GLU A 18 -26.73 11.07 -10.85
CA GLU A 18 -28.13 10.68 -10.88
C GLU A 18 -28.70 10.65 -9.45
N THR A 19 -29.67 11.52 -9.18
CA THR A 19 -30.40 11.57 -7.91
C THR A 19 -31.19 10.27 -7.74
N ARG A 20 -31.21 9.60 -6.56
CA ARG A 20 -32.09 9.99 -5.45
C ARG A 20 -31.82 9.34 -4.07
N GLN A 21 -30.67 8.72 -3.82
CA GLN A 21 -30.30 8.20 -2.48
C GLN A 21 -28.82 8.50 -2.18
N PRO A 22 -28.45 8.96 -0.96
CA PRO A 22 -27.05 9.11 -0.60
C PRO A 22 -26.36 7.75 -0.57
N PHE A 23 -25.19 7.65 -1.19
CA PHE A 23 -24.36 6.45 -1.16
C PHE A 23 -24.00 6.09 0.29
N ARG A 24 -24.37 4.88 0.72
CA ARG A 24 -24.04 4.34 2.04
C ARG A 24 -23.02 3.22 1.87
N ALA A 25 -21.90 3.35 2.56
CA ALA A 25 -20.81 2.39 2.49
C ALA A 25 -20.13 2.27 3.85
N ALA A 26 -19.60 1.08 4.10
CA ALA A 26 -18.57 0.85 5.11
C ALA A 26 -17.22 0.65 4.41
N GLY A 27 -16.14 0.92 5.14
CA GLY A 27 -14.78 0.76 4.64
C GLY A 27 -13.79 0.60 5.78
N VAL A 28 -12.54 0.32 5.41
CA VAL A 28 -11.43 0.17 6.35
C VAL A 28 -10.43 1.30 6.17
N ALA A 29 -9.93 1.86 7.27
CA ALA A 29 -8.82 2.80 7.26
C ALA A 29 -7.56 2.09 7.76
N VAL A 30 -6.52 2.01 6.91
CA VAL A 30 -5.32 1.25 7.23
C VAL A 30 -4.06 1.94 6.69
N PRO A 31 -2.98 2.05 7.49
CA PRO A 31 -1.66 2.39 6.98
C PRO A 31 -1.11 1.29 6.08
N LEU A 32 -0.61 1.61 4.89
CA LEU A 32 -0.06 0.57 3.99
C LEU A 32 1.09 -0.19 4.66
N PHE A 33 2.02 0.51 5.33
CA PHE A 33 3.15 -0.12 6.03
C PHE A 33 2.74 -1.14 7.11
N SER A 34 1.50 -1.09 7.62
CA SER A 34 1.02 -2.04 8.64
C SER A 34 0.47 -3.33 8.06
N LEU A 35 0.25 -3.42 6.74
CA LEU A 35 -0.16 -4.68 6.12
C LEU A 35 0.95 -5.71 6.25
N ARG A 36 0.55 -6.98 6.27
CA ARG A 36 1.44 -8.15 6.25
C ARG A 36 0.90 -9.13 5.24
N SER A 37 1.77 -9.63 4.38
CA SER A 37 1.49 -10.67 3.40
C SER A 37 2.61 -11.71 3.45
N ALA A 38 2.33 -12.91 2.96
CA ALA A 38 3.33 -13.97 2.89
C ALA A 38 4.40 -13.65 1.83
N GLU A 39 4.01 -12.87 0.81
CA GLU A 39 4.83 -12.48 -0.34
C GLU A 39 5.65 -11.21 -0.12
N GLY A 40 5.28 -10.36 0.86
CA GLY A 40 5.97 -9.09 1.13
C GLY A 40 7.27 -9.24 1.90
N MET A 41 7.96 -8.13 2.18
CA MET A 41 9.24 -8.12 2.93
C MET A 41 9.08 -7.62 4.37
N GLY A 42 8.10 -8.11 5.12
CA GLY A 42 7.83 -7.72 6.52
C GLY A 42 7.17 -6.34 6.69
N VAL A 43 6.78 -5.70 5.59
CA VAL A 43 6.05 -4.43 5.50
C VAL A 43 5.04 -4.52 4.37
N GLY A 44 3.94 -3.78 4.45
CA GLY A 44 2.97 -3.75 3.36
C GLY A 44 3.46 -2.99 2.14
N GLU A 45 3.23 -3.55 0.96
CA GLU A 45 3.67 -3.06 -0.36
C GLU A 45 2.45 -2.77 -1.24
N LEU A 46 2.64 -2.01 -2.33
CA LEU A 46 1.54 -1.67 -3.24
C LEU A 46 0.73 -2.88 -3.76
N PRO A 47 1.34 -4.02 -4.13
CA PRO A 47 0.57 -5.19 -4.55
C PRO A 47 -0.30 -5.81 -3.45
N ASP A 48 0.01 -5.59 -2.16
CA ASP A 48 -0.81 -6.10 -1.05
C ASP A 48 -2.17 -5.40 -0.97
N LEU A 49 -2.29 -4.21 -1.56
CA LEU A 49 -3.59 -3.53 -1.69
C LEU A 49 -4.58 -4.34 -2.51
N LYS A 50 -4.11 -5.18 -3.45
CA LYS A 50 -5.00 -6.08 -4.18
C LYS A 50 -5.59 -7.13 -3.25
N ALA A 51 -4.77 -7.81 -2.46
CA ALA A 51 -5.25 -8.80 -1.50
C ALA A 51 -6.20 -8.19 -0.47
N LEU A 52 -5.90 -6.97 0.00
CA LEU A 52 -6.81 -6.22 0.87
C LEU A 52 -8.12 -5.83 0.17
N ALA A 53 -8.08 -5.46 -1.11
CA ALA A 53 -9.28 -5.14 -1.89
C ALA A 53 -10.16 -6.38 -2.12
N ASP A 54 -9.56 -7.52 -2.41
CA ASP A 54 -10.27 -8.79 -2.55
C ASP A 54 -10.94 -9.17 -1.20
N LEU A 55 -10.20 -9.09 -0.08
CA LEU A 55 -10.76 -9.30 1.27
C LEU A 55 -11.88 -8.32 1.62
N ALA A 56 -11.71 -7.05 1.25
CA ALA A 56 -12.71 -6.01 1.50
C ALA A 56 -13.99 -6.28 0.70
N ALA A 57 -13.87 -6.72 -0.55
CA ALA A 57 -15.01 -7.09 -1.39
C ALA A 57 -15.79 -8.27 -0.79
N ASP A 58 -15.08 -9.33 -0.38
CA ASP A 58 -15.67 -10.51 0.26
C ASP A 58 -16.39 -10.15 1.58
N ALA A 59 -15.88 -9.16 2.31
CA ALA A 59 -16.47 -8.64 3.53
C ALA A 59 -17.61 -7.62 3.30
N GLY A 60 -17.94 -7.28 2.05
CA GLY A 60 -18.94 -6.25 1.71
C GLY A 60 -18.50 -4.81 1.99
N LEU A 61 -17.21 -4.58 2.24
CA LEU A 61 -16.64 -3.24 2.36
C LEU A 61 -16.48 -2.60 0.98
N ARG A 62 -16.74 -1.30 0.90
CA ARG A 62 -16.82 -0.57 -0.37
C ARG A 62 -15.71 0.47 -0.54
N ALA A 63 -14.88 0.66 0.49
CA ALA A 63 -13.78 1.64 0.48
C ALA A 63 -12.61 1.19 1.35
N ILE A 64 -11.40 1.54 0.90
CA ILE A 64 -10.16 1.45 1.67
C ILE A 64 -9.57 2.86 1.76
N GLN A 65 -9.36 3.36 2.95
CA GLN A 65 -8.70 4.63 3.22
C GLN A 65 -7.26 4.36 3.66
N LEU A 66 -6.31 4.95 2.95
CA LEU A 66 -4.89 4.86 3.26
C LEU A 66 -4.37 6.16 3.87
N LEU A 67 -3.41 6.01 4.79
CA LEU A 67 -2.53 7.11 5.17
C LEU A 67 -1.76 7.61 3.93
N PRO A 68 -1.19 8.84 3.96
CA PRO A 68 -0.41 9.31 2.83
C PRO A 68 0.76 8.35 2.53
N LEU A 69 0.91 8.03 1.25
CA LEU A 69 1.94 7.12 0.72
C LEU A 69 3.15 7.88 0.17
N SER A 70 3.19 9.19 0.37
CA SER A 70 4.22 10.07 -0.18
C SER A 70 5.59 9.79 0.41
N ASP A 71 6.64 10.02 -0.37
CA ASP A 71 8.02 9.90 0.09
C ASP A 71 8.31 10.89 1.23
N THR A 72 8.99 10.39 2.25
CA THR A 72 9.34 11.11 3.48
C THR A 72 10.85 11.09 3.72
N SER A 73 11.63 10.53 2.77
CA SER A 73 13.09 10.34 2.84
C SER A 73 13.87 11.65 2.71
N ALA A 74 13.71 12.55 3.68
CA ALA A 74 14.33 13.87 3.68
C ALA A 74 15.84 13.83 3.94
N ARG A 75 16.34 12.80 4.63
CA ARG A 75 17.77 12.65 4.94
C ARG A 75 18.43 11.52 4.16
N PRO A 76 19.74 11.61 3.92
CA PRO A 76 20.48 10.53 3.28
C PRO A 76 20.43 9.23 4.12
N PRO A 77 20.29 8.07 3.48
CA PRO A 77 20.34 6.78 4.17
C PRO A 77 21.62 6.64 5.00
N GLY A 78 21.49 6.17 6.24
CA GLY A 78 22.62 5.99 7.17
C GLY A 78 23.08 7.26 7.90
N SER A 79 22.48 8.42 7.61
CA SER A 79 22.75 9.64 8.39
C SER A 79 22.06 9.60 9.77
N PRO A 80 22.61 10.26 10.81
CA PRO A 80 21.97 10.38 12.11
C PRO A 80 20.54 10.93 12.00
N GLY A 81 19.58 10.22 12.58
CA GLY A 81 18.17 10.60 12.56
C GLY A 81 17.40 10.16 11.32
N SER A 82 18.02 9.60 10.28
CA SER A 82 17.28 9.11 9.08
C SER A 82 16.14 8.13 9.39
N TRP A 83 16.21 7.41 10.52
CA TRP A 83 15.13 6.55 11.00
C TRP A 83 13.84 7.29 11.40
N VAL A 84 13.89 8.59 11.73
CA VAL A 84 12.68 9.38 12.05
C VAL A 84 11.97 9.93 10.81
N ASP A 85 12.47 9.65 9.60
CA ASP A 85 11.81 9.96 8.32
C ASP A 85 10.61 9.03 8.01
N SER A 86 10.03 8.38 9.02
CA SER A 86 8.91 7.43 8.86
C SER A 86 7.52 8.04 9.08
N CYS A 87 7.44 9.35 9.36
CA CYS A 87 6.16 10.02 9.59
C CYS A 87 5.40 10.22 8.27
N PRO A 88 4.23 9.57 8.06
CA PRO A 88 3.50 9.63 6.79
C PRO A 88 2.94 11.02 6.46
N TYR A 89 3.07 12.01 7.36
CA TYR A 89 2.65 13.39 7.14
C TYR A 89 3.82 14.35 6.82
N SER A 90 5.06 13.86 6.82
CA SER A 90 6.27 14.65 6.56
C SER A 90 6.76 14.47 5.13
N ALA A 91 5.85 14.55 4.16
CA ALA A 91 6.15 14.30 2.75
C ALA A 91 7.15 15.33 2.20
N ILE A 92 8.19 14.87 1.50
CA ILE A 92 9.13 15.73 0.76
C ILE A 92 8.52 16.20 -0.58
N SER A 93 7.53 15.47 -1.09
CA SER A 93 6.82 15.77 -2.33
C SER A 93 5.41 15.17 -2.31
N ALA A 94 4.41 15.93 -2.78
CA ALA A 94 3.03 15.44 -2.92
C ALA A 94 2.84 14.45 -4.09
N ASN A 95 3.83 14.35 -4.99
CA ASN A 95 3.72 13.61 -6.25
C ASN A 95 4.65 12.39 -6.32
N SER A 96 5.43 12.13 -5.27
CA SER A 96 6.37 11.01 -5.23
C SER A 96 5.86 9.98 -4.24
N LEU A 97 5.67 8.73 -4.69
CA LEU A 97 5.38 7.61 -3.80
C LEU A 97 6.65 7.18 -3.07
N HIS A 98 6.51 6.79 -1.81
CA HIS A 98 7.65 6.30 -1.05
C HIS A 98 8.17 4.97 -1.64
N PRO A 99 9.48 4.84 -1.94
CA PRO A 99 10.04 3.63 -2.54
C PRO A 99 9.94 2.38 -1.65
N LEU A 100 9.64 2.54 -0.35
CA LEU A 100 9.41 1.43 0.60
C LEU A 100 8.28 0.51 0.15
N TYR A 101 7.28 1.05 -0.56
CA TYR A 101 6.10 0.30 -0.96
C TYR A 101 6.27 -0.48 -2.27
N LEU A 102 7.50 -0.55 -2.81
CA LEU A 102 7.83 -1.36 -3.99
C LEU A 102 8.03 -2.82 -3.60
N ARG A 103 7.36 -3.73 -4.33
CA ARG A 103 7.66 -5.15 -4.27
C ARG A 103 8.93 -5.44 -5.08
N LEU A 104 10.03 -5.67 -4.39
CA LEU A 104 11.34 -5.78 -5.02
C LEU A 104 11.47 -6.99 -5.94
N ASP A 105 10.92 -8.14 -5.55
CA ASP A 105 11.02 -9.39 -6.34
C ASP A 105 10.09 -9.41 -7.58
N ALA A 106 9.19 -8.45 -7.70
CA ALA A 106 8.35 -8.23 -8.88
C ALA A 106 8.97 -7.24 -9.88
N LEU A 107 10.13 -6.63 -9.58
CA LEU A 107 10.80 -5.73 -10.50
C LEU A 107 11.38 -6.49 -11.70
N PRO A 108 11.21 -5.97 -12.94
CA PRO A 108 11.79 -6.59 -14.11
C PRO A 108 13.33 -6.48 -14.08
N SER A 109 13.99 -7.43 -14.75
CA SER A 109 15.44 -7.36 -15.03
C SER A 109 16.36 -7.40 -13.80
N LEU A 110 15.93 -8.01 -12.69
CA LEU A 110 16.81 -8.31 -11.55
C LEU A 110 17.78 -9.45 -11.89
N GLY A 111 19.05 -9.30 -11.52
CA GLY A 111 20.00 -10.41 -11.61
C GLY A 111 19.73 -11.50 -10.57
N ASP A 112 19.99 -12.76 -10.92
CA ASP A 112 19.67 -13.92 -10.08
C ASP A 112 20.27 -13.86 -8.67
N ALA A 113 21.47 -13.28 -8.54
CA ALA A 113 22.12 -13.10 -7.24
C ALA A 113 21.30 -12.18 -6.32
N LEU A 114 20.90 -11.02 -6.83
CA LEU A 114 20.10 -10.06 -6.08
C LEU A 114 18.72 -10.63 -5.74
N LEU A 115 18.09 -11.36 -6.67
CA LEU A 115 16.80 -11.99 -6.41
C LEU A 115 16.88 -13.04 -5.29
N ARG A 116 17.98 -13.80 -5.21
CA ARG A 116 18.20 -14.73 -4.08
C ARG A 116 18.34 -13.99 -2.76
N ASP A 117 19.08 -12.88 -2.74
CA ASP A 117 19.27 -12.08 -1.53
C ASP A 117 17.96 -11.46 -1.06
N ILE A 118 17.15 -10.93 -1.99
CA ILE A 118 15.80 -10.42 -1.73
C ILE A 118 14.93 -11.52 -1.10
N ARG A 119 14.86 -12.71 -1.71
CA ARG A 119 14.05 -13.82 -1.19
C ARG A 119 14.51 -14.30 0.19
N ALA A 120 15.82 -14.40 0.41
CA ALA A 120 16.37 -14.75 1.71
C ALA A 120 16.03 -13.69 2.77
N ALA A 121 16.06 -12.40 2.42
CA ALA A 121 15.66 -11.32 3.30
C ALA A 121 14.15 -11.35 3.60
N ALA A 122 13.30 -11.62 2.60
CA ALA A 122 11.85 -11.75 2.78
C ALA A 122 11.51 -12.84 3.82
N LEU A 123 12.15 -14.01 3.72
CA LEU A 123 11.98 -15.08 4.71
C LEU A 123 12.37 -14.64 6.13
N ARG A 124 13.46 -13.88 6.27
CA ARG A 124 13.91 -13.37 7.57
C ARG A 124 12.98 -12.30 8.14
N PHE A 125 12.43 -11.43 7.30
CA PHE A 125 11.56 -10.33 7.75
C PHE A 125 10.11 -10.76 8.00
N ASN A 126 9.69 -11.90 7.45
CA ASN A 126 8.37 -12.50 7.68
C ASN A 126 8.36 -13.60 8.76
N ALA A 127 9.52 -13.98 9.30
CA ALA A 127 9.63 -14.94 10.40
C ALA A 127 9.18 -14.34 11.74
#